data_AF-A0A5J4UE81-F1
#
_entry.id   AF-A0A5J4UE81-F1
#
_cell.length_a   1.000
_cell.length_b   1.000
_cell.length_c   1.000
_cell.angle_alpha   90.00
_cell.angle_beta   90.00
_cell.angle_gamma   90.00
#
_symmetry.space_group_name_H-M   'P 1'
#
loop_
_entity.id
_entity.type
_entity.pdbx_description
1 polymer ?
#
loop_
_entity_poly.entity_id
_entity_poly.type
_entity_poly.pdbx_seq_one_letter_code
_entity_poly.pdbx_strand_id
1 'polypeptide(L)'
;MQRGSVSVIDNTCLERVVLVAPAHGDHDQIDNSRNQLRYSRNGFKNVSQTTQTLSKRNRIILNQRSQKGVNLFFSCLRKCGIEQDAIEIIIENWETAWKRHCVGLTKLAKFLNQEGITEQELIETKQPQTMIINFIAYLMRQETNSAIKNARAAISTLLLFIRHPDQQMHTPLISQLMKGVEMRTRKIQQEEEM
;
A
#
# COMPACT_ATOMS: atom_id res chain seq x y z
N MET A 1 -32.02 42.36 39.01
CA MET A 1 -31.37 41.66 40.15
C MET A 1 -29.99 41.22 39.72
N GLN A 2 -28.97 41.68 40.45
CA GLN A 2 -27.56 41.30 40.31
C GLN A 2 -27.27 39.92 40.92
N ARG A 3 -26.27 39.23 40.37
CA ARG A 3 -25.21 38.35 40.95
C ARG A 3 -24.70 37.49 39.78
N GLY A 4 -23.46 37.60 39.30
CA GLY A 4 -22.19 37.42 40.00
C GLY A 4 -21.92 35.91 40.11
N SER A 5 -21.03 35.30 39.32
CA SER A 5 -19.59 35.06 39.61
C SER A 5 -18.97 34.45 38.33
N VAL A 6 -17.94 35.00 37.67
CA VAL A 6 -16.49 35.04 37.95
C VAL A 6 -15.79 33.67 37.97
N SER A 7 -14.70 33.66 37.19
CA SER A 7 -13.76 32.65 36.69
C SER A 7 -13.18 31.62 37.65
N VAL A 8 -12.64 30.54 37.07
CA VAL A 8 -11.22 30.20 37.24
C VAL A 8 -10.65 29.71 35.89
N ILE A 9 -9.77 30.50 35.29
CA ILE A 9 -8.82 30.06 34.27
C ILE A 9 -7.49 29.98 35.02
N ASP A 10 -7.09 28.80 35.47
CA ASP A 10 -5.78 28.61 36.09
C ASP A 10 -4.82 27.99 35.06
N ASN A 11 -4.00 28.89 34.50
CA ASN A 11 -2.69 28.57 33.97
C ASN A 11 -1.76 28.24 35.15
N THR A 12 -0.96 27.17 35.05
CA THR A 12 0.43 27.01 35.57
C THR A 12 0.91 25.62 35.13
N CYS A 13 1.64 25.47 34.02
CA CYS A 13 3.11 25.53 33.91
C CYS A 13 3.83 24.53 34.83
N LEU A 14 4.40 23.46 34.26
CA LEU A 14 5.71 22.90 34.68
C LEU A 14 6.22 21.93 33.60
N GLU A 15 7.32 22.36 32.96
CA GLU A 15 8.23 21.56 32.17
C GLU A 15 8.72 20.32 32.93
N ARG A 16 8.94 19.23 32.19
CA ARG A 16 10.08 18.35 32.45
C ARG A 16 10.78 18.02 31.14
N VAL A 17 11.73 18.90 30.79
CA VAL A 17 12.87 18.54 29.95
C VAL A 17 13.75 17.60 30.78
N VAL A 18 13.85 16.34 30.37
CA VAL A 18 14.91 15.46 30.89
C VAL A 18 16.12 15.62 29.98
N LEU A 19 16.98 16.55 30.37
CA LEU A 19 18.33 16.68 29.86
C LEU A 19 19.18 15.62 30.57
N VAL A 20 19.71 14.64 29.84
CA VAL A 20 20.83 13.81 30.32
C VAL A 20 22.00 14.03 29.37
N ALA A 21 23.09 14.50 29.96
CA ALA A 21 24.35 14.86 29.33
C ALA A 21 25.14 13.62 28.84
N PRO A 22 26.15 13.81 27.98
CA PRO A 22 26.77 12.75 27.19
C PRO A 22 27.86 12.01 27.98
N ALA A 23 27.94 10.69 27.79
CA ALA A 23 29.13 9.92 28.13
C ALA A 23 29.96 9.74 26.86
N HIS A 24 31.13 10.37 26.85
CA HIS A 24 32.21 10.14 25.90
C HIS A 24 32.77 8.73 26.12
N GLY A 25 32.92 7.97 25.04
CA GLY A 25 33.48 6.63 25.05
C GLY A 25 33.74 6.19 23.62
N ASP A 26 34.90 6.59 23.10
CA ASP A 26 35.48 6.08 21.87
C ASP A 26 35.63 4.56 21.93
N HIS A 27 35.10 3.85 20.93
CA HIS A 27 35.84 2.76 20.31
C HIS A 27 35.32 2.44 18.91
N ASP A 28 36.21 2.63 17.94
CA ASP A 28 36.12 2.11 16.59
C ASP A 28 35.80 0.61 16.57
N GLN A 29 34.86 0.21 15.72
CA GLN A 29 35.08 -0.84 14.72
C GLN A 29 33.89 -0.94 13.76
N ILE A 30 34.13 -0.49 12.53
CA ILE A 30 33.31 -0.74 11.36
C ILE A 30 33.63 -2.15 10.88
N ASP A 31 32.76 -3.13 11.12
CA ASP A 31 32.84 -4.41 10.41
C ASP A 31 31.92 -4.39 9.18
N ASN A 32 32.57 -4.21 8.04
CA ASN A 32 32.00 -4.10 6.71
C ASN A 32 31.95 -5.49 6.07
N SER A 33 30.95 -6.29 6.43
CA SER A 33 30.71 -7.58 5.77
C SER A 33 30.05 -7.39 4.40
N ARG A 34 30.89 -7.05 3.42
CA ARG A 34 30.63 -7.09 1.97
C ARG A 34 30.43 -8.54 1.52
N ASN A 35 29.18 -9.00 1.43
CA ASN A 35 28.87 -10.19 0.65
C ASN A 35 28.82 -9.85 -0.85
N GLN A 36 29.97 -10.01 -1.50
CA GLN A 36 30.08 -10.19 -2.93
C GLN A 36 29.38 -11.50 -3.33
N LEU A 37 28.31 -11.42 -4.12
CA LEU A 37 27.81 -12.58 -4.86
C LEU A 37 27.82 -12.28 -6.36
N ARG A 38 28.54 -13.19 -7.03
CA ARG A 38 29.07 -13.16 -8.38
C ARG A 38 27.98 -13.06 -9.43
N TYR A 39 28.14 -12.11 -10.36
CA TYR A 39 27.31 -11.99 -11.56
C TYR A 39 27.83 -12.98 -12.62
N SER A 40 27.16 -14.11 -12.80
CA SER A 40 27.36 -14.95 -13.99
C SER A 40 26.57 -14.38 -15.15
N ARG A 41 27.31 -13.86 -16.13
CA ARG A 41 26.84 -13.37 -17.43
C ARG A 41 26.64 -14.57 -18.37
N ASN A 42 25.42 -14.74 -18.88
CA ASN A 42 25.00 -15.46 -20.10
C ASN A 42 23.51 -15.07 -20.29
N GLY A 43 22.91 -14.71 -21.41
CA GLY A 43 23.19 -14.70 -22.85
C GLY A 43 21.78 -14.63 -23.49
N PHE A 44 21.52 -13.61 -24.32
CA PHE A 44 20.20 -13.14 -24.80
C PHE A 44 19.35 -14.14 -25.65
N LYS A 45 18.01 -14.00 -25.68
CA LYS A 45 17.23 -13.43 -26.83
C LYS A 45 15.67 -13.54 -26.74
N ASN A 46 15.05 -12.37 -27.00
CA ASN A 46 13.79 -12.03 -27.71
C ASN A 46 12.46 -12.80 -27.55
N VAL A 47 11.41 -12.08 -27.07
CA VAL A 47 10.08 -11.96 -27.73
C VAL A 47 9.50 -10.55 -27.48
N SER A 48 8.83 -10.03 -28.51
CA SER A 48 8.44 -8.68 -28.93
C SER A 48 7.56 -7.78 -28.01
N GLN A 49 7.81 -6.46 -28.14
CA GLN A 49 6.90 -5.28 -28.12
C GLN A 49 5.67 -5.37 -27.17
N THR A 50 5.61 -4.74 -26.01
CA THR A 50 5.70 -3.30 -25.73
C THR A 50 6.03 -3.18 -24.24
N THR A 51 7.30 -2.99 -23.88
CA THR A 51 7.67 -2.80 -22.47
C THR A 51 8.48 -1.53 -22.34
N GLN A 52 7.77 -0.40 -22.33
CA GLN A 52 8.32 0.86 -21.85
C GLN A 52 9.02 0.62 -20.52
N THR A 53 10.24 1.13 -20.49
CA THR A 53 11.33 0.78 -19.59
C THR A 53 11.09 1.30 -18.18
N LEU A 54 10.54 0.43 -17.32
CA LEU A 54 10.77 0.52 -15.88
C LEU A 54 12.26 0.68 -15.58
N SER A 55 12.65 1.61 -14.71
CA SER A 55 13.97 1.64 -14.07
C SER A 55 14.42 0.22 -13.68
N LYS A 56 15.67 -0.14 -14.03
CA LYS A 56 16.24 -1.48 -13.80
C LYS A 56 16.05 -1.95 -12.35
N ARG A 57 16.03 -1.04 -11.38
CA ARG A 57 15.84 -1.33 -9.94
C ARG A 57 14.47 -1.92 -9.62
N ASN A 58 13.41 -1.45 -10.28
CA ASN A 58 12.03 -1.87 -10.02
C ASN A 58 11.67 -3.19 -10.73
N ARG A 59 12.35 -3.52 -11.84
CA ARG A 59 12.21 -4.85 -12.49
C ARG A 59 12.86 -5.99 -11.69
N ILE A 60 13.93 -5.71 -10.95
CA ILE A 60 14.76 -6.75 -10.32
C ILE A 60 14.08 -7.43 -9.12
N ILE A 61 12.98 -6.88 -8.57
CA ILE A 61 12.43 -7.36 -7.28
C ILE A 61 10.95 -7.79 -7.32
N LEU A 62 10.31 -7.84 -8.50
CA LEU A 62 8.93 -8.33 -8.63
C LEU A 62 8.90 -9.63 -9.43
N ASN A 63 8.40 -10.69 -8.81
CA ASN A 63 8.23 -11.98 -9.46
C ASN A 63 7.18 -11.92 -10.58
N GLN A 64 7.24 -12.83 -11.55
CA GLN A 64 6.25 -12.94 -12.64
C GLN A 64 4.80 -13.00 -12.12
N ARG A 65 4.60 -13.53 -10.89
CA ARG A 65 3.29 -13.63 -10.25
C ARG A 65 2.65 -12.27 -10.00
N SER A 66 3.42 -11.21 -9.77
CA SER A 66 2.89 -9.89 -9.43
C SER A 66 2.82 -8.94 -10.64
N GLN A 67 3.27 -9.39 -11.82
CA GLN A 67 3.37 -8.56 -13.01
C GLN A 67 2.01 -8.02 -13.48
N LYS A 68 0.94 -8.80 -13.32
CA LYS A 68 -0.42 -8.34 -13.67
C LYS A 68 -0.84 -7.13 -12.83
N GLY A 69 -0.54 -7.12 -11.54
CA GLY A 69 -0.83 -5.99 -10.65
C GLY A 69 0.01 -4.75 -10.98
N VAL A 70 1.28 -4.95 -11.35
CA VAL A 70 2.15 -3.85 -11.84
C VAL A 70 1.55 -3.24 -13.10
N ASN A 71 1.22 -4.06 -14.09
CA ASN A 71 0.67 -3.60 -15.36
C ASN A 71 -0.65 -2.84 -15.15
N LEU A 72 -1.53 -3.36 -14.29
CA LEU A 72 -2.79 -2.70 -13.94
C LEU A 72 -2.53 -1.29 -13.38
N PHE A 73 -1.61 -1.17 -12.41
CA PHE A 73 -1.27 0.13 -11.82
C PHE A 73 -0.78 1.13 -12.87
N PHE A 74 0.24 0.76 -13.65
CA PHE A 74 0.79 1.64 -14.68
C PHE A 74 -0.26 2.01 -15.74
N SER A 75 -1.04 1.04 -16.21
CA SER A 75 -2.05 1.27 -17.25
C SER A 75 -3.12 2.27 -16.76
N CYS A 76 -3.65 2.06 -15.56
CA CYS A 76 -4.65 2.95 -14.97
C CYS A 76 -4.14 4.38 -14.80
N LEU A 77 -2.96 4.56 -14.20
CA LEU A 77 -2.40 5.90 -13.97
C LEU A 77 -2.09 6.64 -15.29
N ARG A 78 -1.55 5.93 -16.29
CA ARG A 78 -1.30 6.51 -17.63
C ARG A 78 -2.59 6.90 -18.33
N LYS A 79 -3.65 6.08 -18.24
CA LYS A 79 -4.98 6.41 -18.78
C LYS A 79 -5.59 7.64 -18.11
N CYS A 80 -5.24 7.91 -16.86
CA CYS A 80 -5.58 9.15 -16.17
C CYS A 80 -4.69 10.35 -16.53
N GLY A 81 -3.72 10.18 -17.43
CA GLY A 81 -2.82 11.23 -17.90
C GLY A 81 -1.57 11.45 -17.05
N ILE A 82 -1.25 10.54 -16.13
CA ILE A 82 -0.03 10.65 -15.31
C ILE A 82 1.16 10.16 -16.13
N GLU A 83 2.20 11.00 -16.21
CA GLU A 83 3.44 10.70 -16.95
C GLU A 83 4.21 9.55 -16.31
N GLN A 84 4.93 8.79 -17.15
CA GLN A 84 5.68 7.61 -16.71
C GLN A 84 6.70 7.95 -15.62
N ASP A 85 7.43 9.05 -15.76
CA ASP A 85 8.48 9.44 -14.82
C ASP A 85 7.89 9.76 -13.44
N ALA A 86 6.73 10.41 -13.39
CA ALA A 86 6.00 10.65 -12.14
C ALA A 86 5.56 9.35 -11.47
N ILE A 87 5.07 8.37 -12.24
CA ILE A 87 4.68 7.05 -11.71
C ILE A 87 5.90 6.34 -11.11
N GLU A 88 7.07 6.42 -11.76
CA GLU A 88 8.30 5.80 -11.26
C GLU A 88 8.77 6.43 -9.96
N ILE A 89 8.75 7.77 -9.85
CA ILE A 89 9.07 8.49 -8.61
C ILE A 89 8.12 8.09 -7.47
N ILE A 90 6.82 7.99 -7.73
CA ILE A 90 5.83 7.55 -6.74
C ILE A 90 6.15 6.15 -6.22
N ILE A 91 6.50 5.23 -7.12
CA ILE A 91 6.83 3.84 -6.76
C ILE A 91 8.13 3.78 -5.95
N GLU A 92 9.15 4.55 -6.30
CA GLU A 92 10.41 4.60 -5.57
C GLU A 92 10.19 5.06 -4.12
N ASN A 93 9.27 5.99 -3.89
CA ASN A 93 8.90 6.48 -2.56
C ASN A 93 8.09 5.48 -1.71
N TRP A 94 7.64 4.37 -2.29
CA TRP A 94 6.83 3.37 -1.59
C TRP A 94 7.63 2.20 -1.02
N GLU A 95 8.95 2.16 -1.24
CA GLU A 95 9.87 1.17 -0.67
C GLU A 95 9.30 -0.27 -0.68
N THR A 96 9.06 -0.85 0.51
CA THR A 96 8.53 -2.21 0.70
C THR A 96 7.00 -2.29 0.56
N ALA A 97 6.27 -1.17 0.65
CA ALA A 97 4.83 -1.12 0.46
C ALA A 97 4.45 -1.44 -1.00
N TRP A 98 5.27 -1.02 -1.97
CA TRP A 98 5.03 -1.30 -3.38
C TRP A 98 4.82 -2.79 -3.66
N LYS A 99 5.68 -3.66 -3.13
CA LYS A 99 5.55 -5.12 -3.31
C LYS A 99 4.21 -5.65 -2.79
N ARG A 100 3.77 -5.18 -1.61
CA ARG A 100 2.49 -5.58 -1.02
C ARG A 100 1.31 -5.11 -1.88
N HIS A 101 1.39 -3.88 -2.40
CA HIS A 101 0.40 -3.36 -3.33
C HIS A 101 0.36 -4.15 -4.64
N CYS A 102 1.50 -4.49 -5.26
CA CYS A 102 1.50 -5.30 -6.49
C CYS A 102 0.82 -6.66 -6.30
N VAL A 103 1.03 -7.32 -5.15
CA VAL A 103 0.37 -8.60 -4.85
C VAL A 103 -1.14 -8.41 -4.71
N GLY A 104 -1.59 -7.35 -4.04
CA GLY A 104 -3.01 -6.99 -3.92
C GLY A 104 -3.63 -6.66 -5.29
N LEU A 105 -2.97 -5.83 -6.09
CA LEU A 105 -3.41 -5.43 -7.42
C LEU A 105 -3.41 -6.60 -8.41
N THR A 106 -2.55 -7.60 -8.22
CA THR A 106 -2.60 -8.83 -9.02
C THR A 106 -3.89 -9.60 -8.76
N LYS A 107 -4.36 -9.64 -7.52
CA LYS A 107 -5.66 -10.24 -7.18
C LYS A 107 -6.80 -9.42 -7.78
N LEU A 108 -6.69 -8.09 -7.75
CA LEU A 108 -7.65 -7.22 -8.42
C LEU A 108 -7.71 -7.49 -9.92
N ALA A 109 -6.57 -7.57 -10.60
CA ALA A 109 -6.52 -7.89 -12.03
C ALA A 109 -7.20 -9.23 -12.37
N LYS A 110 -7.07 -10.24 -11.49
CA LYS A 110 -7.80 -11.51 -11.64
C LYS A 110 -9.30 -11.35 -11.49
N PHE A 111 -9.74 -10.62 -10.46
CA PHE A 111 -11.15 -10.32 -10.22
C PHE A 111 -11.76 -9.58 -11.42
N LEU A 112 -11.14 -8.50 -11.89
CA LEU A 112 -11.61 -7.73 -13.04
C LEU A 112 -11.76 -8.62 -14.29
N ASN A 113 -10.76 -9.46 -14.56
CA ASN A 113 -10.80 -10.38 -15.68
C ASN A 113 -11.91 -11.45 -15.55
N GLN A 114 -12.23 -11.88 -14.33
CA GLN A 114 -13.32 -12.86 -14.09
C GLN A 114 -14.70 -12.23 -14.23
N GLU A 115 -14.86 -10.98 -13.79
CA GLU A 115 -16.11 -10.22 -13.90
C GLU A 115 -16.29 -9.54 -15.28
N GLY A 116 -15.31 -9.66 -16.18
CA GLY A 116 -15.34 -9.00 -17.49
C GLY A 116 -15.22 -7.47 -17.42
N ILE A 117 -14.70 -6.93 -16.31
CA ILE A 117 -14.56 -5.49 -16.07
C ILE A 117 -13.25 -5.01 -16.68
N THR A 118 -13.34 -4.02 -17.56
CA THR A 118 -12.19 -3.38 -18.17
C THR A 118 -11.55 -2.37 -17.23
N GLU A 119 -10.28 -2.05 -17.49
CA GLU A 119 -9.59 -0.98 -16.77
C GLU A 119 -10.26 0.39 -16.98
N GLN A 120 -10.92 0.61 -18.12
CA GLN A 120 -11.64 1.86 -18.37
C GLN A 120 -12.88 1.97 -17.47
N GLU A 121 -13.65 0.89 -17.35
CA GLU A 121 -14.80 0.84 -16.43
C GLU A 121 -14.37 0.99 -14.96
N LEU A 122 -13.20 0.45 -14.59
CA LEU A 122 -12.61 0.70 -13.27
C LEU A 122 -12.32 2.19 -13.05
N ILE A 123 -11.74 2.88 -14.03
CA ILE A 123 -11.39 4.32 -13.92
C ILE A 123 -12.65 5.20 -13.90
N GLU A 124 -13.65 4.87 -14.71
CA GLU A 124 -14.86 5.67 -14.87
C GLU A 124 -15.97 5.31 -13.88
N THR A 125 -15.70 4.38 -12.95
CA THR A 125 -16.73 3.90 -12.03
C THR A 125 -17.29 5.02 -11.18
N LYS A 126 -18.62 5.17 -11.20
CA LYS A 126 -19.34 6.11 -10.33
C LYS A 126 -19.54 5.56 -8.92
N GLN A 127 -19.24 4.28 -8.71
CA GLN A 127 -19.48 3.58 -7.45
C GLN A 127 -18.25 2.76 -7.03
N PRO A 128 -17.10 3.41 -6.76
CA PRO A 128 -15.88 2.72 -6.38
C PRO A 128 -16.03 1.95 -5.06
N GLN A 129 -16.91 2.40 -4.14
CA GLN A 129 -17.25 1.65 -2.92
C GLN A 129 -17.82 0.26 -3.24
N THR A 130 -18.68 0.15 -4.25
CA THR A 130 -19.32 -1.11 -4.67
C THR A 130 -18.26 -2.04 -5.26
N MET A 131 -17.33 -1.50 -6.03
CA MET A 131 -16.20 -2.25 -6.58
C MET A 131 -15.32 -2.84 -5.48
N ILE A 132 -14.98 -2.05 -4.45
CA ILE A 132 -14.22 -2.52 -3.29
C ILE A 132 -14.98 -3.64 -2.56
N ILE A 133 -16.28 -3.47 -2.32
CA ILE A 133 -17.11 -4.45 -1.61
C ILE A 133 -17.13 -5.78 -2.36
N ASN A 134 -17.43 -5.76 -3.66
CA ASN A 134 -17.49 -6.97 -4.48
C ASN A 134 -16.13 -7.66 -4.56
N PHE A 135 -15.06 -6.87 -4.68
CA PHE A 135 -13.71 -7.39 -4.67
C PHE A 135 -13.35 -8.05 -3.32
N ILE A 136 -13.66 -7.42 -2.18
CA ILE A 136 -13.42 -8.01 -0.86
C ILE A 136 -14.23 -9.31 -0.69
N ALA A 137 -15.51 -9.30 -1.07
CA ALA A 137 -16.38 -10.47 -1.00
C ALA A 137 -15.85 -11.63 -1.84
N TYR A 138 -15.28 -11.33 -3.01
CA TYR A 138 -14.55 -12.31 -3.84
C TYR A 138 -13.35 -12.90 -3.09
N LEU A 139 -12.51 -12.07 -2.47
CA LEU A 139 -11.31 -12.55 -1.75
C LEU A 139 -11.65 -13.37 -0.50
N MET A 140 -12.72 -13.03 0.21
CA MET A 140 -13.15 -13.76 1.42
C MET A 140 -13.40 -15.24 1.20
N ARG A 141 -13.67 -15.66 -0.04
CA ARG A 141 -13.94 -17.06 -0.41
C ARG A 141 -12.65 -17.89 -0.58
N GLN A 142 -11.49 -17.24 -0.73
CA GLN A 142 -10.29 -17.91 -1.24
C GLN A 142 -8.96 -17.41 -0.65
N GLU A 143 -8.95 -16.32 0.13
CA GLU A 143 -7.73 -15.69 0.65
C GLU A 143 -7.68 -15.61 2.17
N THR A 144 -6.47 -15.49 2.71
CA THR A 144 -6.24 -15.27 4.14
C THR A 144 -6.64 -13.85 4.57
N ASN A 145 -6.92 -13.67 5.87
CA ASN A 145 -7.28 -12.34 6.41
C ASN A 145 -6.22 -11.26 6.11
N SER A 146 -4.93 -11.61 6.19
CA SER A 146 -3.83 -10.70 5.88
C SER A 146 -3.77 -10.34 4.39
N ALA A 147 -4.00 -11.31 3.50
CA ALA A 147 -4.08 -11.07 2.07
C ALA A 147 -5.26 -10.16 1.69
N ILE A 148 -6.42 -10.34 2.34
CA ILE A 148 -7.60 -9.47 2.15
C ILE A 148 -7.28 -8.04 2.58
N LYS A 149 -6.67 -7.83 3.76
CA LYS A 149 -6.27 -6.48 4.23
C LYS A 149 -5.33 -5.79 3.25
N ASN A 150 -4.31 -6.50 2.78
CA ASN A 150 -3.34 -5.94 1.83
C ASN A 150 -3.99 -5.60 0.48
N ALA A 151 -4.87 -6.46 -0.03
CA ALA A 151 -5.58 -6.22 -1.28
C ALA A 151 -6.57 -5.05 -1.18
N ARG A 152 -7.29 -4.93 -0.05
CA ARG A 152 -8.19 -3.79 0.25
C ARG A 152 -7.43 -2.47 0.28
N ALA A 153 -6.26 -2.44 0.91
CA ALA A 153 -5.40 -1.25 0.89
C ALA A 153 -4.94 -0.92 -0.53
N ALA A 154 -4.50 -1.92 -1.29
CA ALA A 154 -4.01 -1.73 -2.66
C ALA A 154 -5.07 -1.15 -3.62
N ILE A 155 -6.30 -1.69 -3.61
CA ILE A 155 -7.38 -1.14 -4.44
C ILE A 155 -7.76 0.28 -4.02
N SER A 156 -7.79 0.57 -2.71
CA SER A 156 -8.13 1.92 -2.20
C SER A 156 -7.10 2.95 -2.67
N THR A 157 -5.81 2.61 -2.60
CA THR A 157 -4.72 3.47 -3.10
C THR A 157 -4.80 3.68 -4.61
N LEU A 158 -5.06 2.63 -5.39
CA LEU A 158 -5.23 2.76 -6.84
C LEU A 158 -6.40 3.69 -7.19
N LEU A 159 -7.55 3.48 -6.54
CA LEU A 159 -8.76 4.29 -6.77
C LEU A 159 -8.53 5.76 -6.40
N LEU A 160 -7.81 6.03 -5.32
CA LEU A 160 -7.41 7.40 -4.94
C LEU A 160 -6.56 8.06 -6.03
N PHE A 161 -5.59 7.33 -6.59
CA PHE A 161 -4.69 7.84 -7.63
C PHE A 161 -5.37 8.07 -8.98
N ILE A 162 -6.40 7.30 -9.30
CA ILE A 162 -7.26 7.54 -10.46
C ILE A 162 -8.42 8.50 -10.16
N ARG A 163 -8.27 9.33 -9.11
CA ARG A 163 -9.09 10.50 -8.78
C ARG A 163 -10.46 10.20 -8.17
N HIS A 164 -10.67 9.00 -7.63
CA HIS A 164 -11.85 8.76 -6.80
C HIS A 164 -11.70 9.39 -5.41
N PRO A 165 -12.78 9.93 -4.83
CA PRO A 165 -12.72 10.58 -3.53
C PRO A 165 -12.48 9.57 -2.41
N ASP A 166 -11.56 9.91 -1.50
CA ASP A 166 -11.16 9.05 -0.38
C ASP A 166 -12.34 8.59 0.50
N GLN A 167 -13.34 9.45 0.65
CA GLN A 167 -14.57 9.16 1.40
C GLN A 167 -15.33 7.92 0.88
N GLN A 168 -15.19 7.59 -0.41
CA GLN A 168 -15.81 6.40 -1.00
C GLN A 168 -14.97 5.13 -0.79
N MET A 169 -13.71 5.24 -0.35
CA MET A 169 -12.84 4.08 -0.06
C MET A 169 -12.99 3.58 1.39
N HIS A 170 -13.48 4.46 2.27
CA HIS A 170 -13.56 4.27 3.72
C HIS A 170 -15.00 4.36 4.24
N THR A 171 -15.93 3.68 3.56
CA THR A 171 -17.34 3.71 3.94
C THR A 171 -17.65 2.78 5.13
N PRO A 172 -18.70 3.08 5.92
CA PRO A 172 -19.15 2.19 7.01
C PRO A 172 -19.47 0.77 6.53
N LEU A 173 -19.95 0.63 5.28
CA LEU A 173 -20.26 -0.67 4.69
C LEU A 173 -18.99 -1.52 4.46
N ILE A 174 -17.91 -0.90 3.97
CA ILE A 174 -16.60 -1.56 3.84
C ILE A 174 -16.06 -1.94 5.22
N SER A 175 -16.19 -1.05 6.21
CA SER A 175 -15.76 -1.35 7.60
C SER A 175 -16.53 -2.52 8.19
N GLN A 176 -17.86 -2.56 7.98
CA GLN A 176 -18.70 -3.66 8.47
C GLN A 176 -18.33 -4.99 7.81
N LEU A 177 -18.05 -4.98 6.50
CA LEU A 177 -17.58 -6.17 5.79
C LEU A 177 -16.22 -6.64 6.35
N MET A 178 -15.29 -5.72 6.60
CA MET A 178 -13.94 -6.04 7.09
C MET A 178 -13.89 -6.45 8.56
N LYS A 179 -14.94 -6.20 9.35
CA LYS A 179 -14.95 -6.42 10.81
C LYS A 179 -14.49 -7.84 11.21
N GLY A 180 -14.99 -8.87 10.54
CA GLY A 180 -14.59 -10.25 10.81
C GLY A 180 -13.13 -10.55 10.50
N VAL A 181 -12.61 -9.97 9.40
CA VAL A 181 -11.21 -10.09 8.98
C VAL A 181 -10.30 -9.42 10.01
N GLU A 182 -10.69 -8.25 10.50
CA GLU A 182 -9.93 -7.48 11.49
C GLU A 182 -9.87 -8.18 12.84
N MET A 183 -11.01 -8.65 13.37
CA MET A 183 -11.06 -9.33 14.67
C MET A 183 -10.17 -10.57 14.69
N ARG A 184 -10.24 -11.42 13.65
CA ARG A 184 -9.41 -12.62 13.56
C ARG A 184 -7.93 -12.30 13.42
N THR A 185 -7.59 -11.25 12.68
CA THR A 185 -6.18 -10.83 12.54
C THR A 185 -5.62 -10.35 13.88
N ARG A 186 -6.39 -9.58 14.67
CA ARG A 186 -5.97 -9.11 16.00
C ARG A 186 -5.77 -10.27 16.98
N LYS A 187 -6.66 -11.26 16.94
CA LYS A 187 -6.55 -12.45 17.79
C LYS A 187 -5.25 -13.21 17.53
N ILE A 188 -4.91 -13.44 16.26
CA ILE A 188 -3.65 -14.13 15.89
C ILE A 188 -2.43 -13.35 16.38
N GLN A 189 -2.43 -12.02 16.22
CA GLN A 189 -1.33 -11.18 16.70
C GLN A 189 -1.15 -11.27 18.22
N GLN A 190 -2.25 -11.26 18.98
CA GLN A 190 -2.21 -11.40 20.44
C GLN A 190 -1.73 -12.79 20.90
N GLU A 191 -2.03 -13.84 20.14
CA GLU A 191 -1.57 -15.20 20.42
C GLU A 191 -0.08 -15.40 20.06
N GLU A 192 0.43 -14.70 19.05
CA GLU A 192 1.85 -14.75 18.63
C GLU A 192 2.78 -13.92 19.55
N GLU A 193 2.24 -12.96 20.30
CA GLU A 193 2.98 -12.10 21.23
C GLU A 193 3.08 -12.66 22.67
N MET A 194 2.43 -13.80 22.95
CA MET A 194 2.54 -14.55 24.23
C MET A 194 3.57 -15.68 24.15
#